data_AF-A0A1E4DJT5-F1
#
_entry.id   AF-A0A1E4DJT5-F1
#
_cell.length_a   1.000
_cell.length_b   1.000
_cell.length_c   1.000
_cell.angle_alpha   90.00
_cell.angle_beta   90.00
_cell.angle_gamma   90.00
#
_symmetry.space_group_name_H-M   'P 1'
#
loop_
_entity.id
_entity.type
_entity.pdbx_description
1 polymer ?
#
loop_
_entity_poly.entity_id
_entity_poly.type
_entity_poly.pdbx_seq_one_letter_code
_entity_poly.pdbx_strand_id
1 'polypeptide(L)'
;SRREGRGQKKEERSHWPGGFSPSFISQVELRQASPSIASTEKIASALGVTLGEFFRAIDPTPPAVIRSDARPVVQSEWSRAKIEALGPFNKDSQFEPMVITIQPGGASGHKPYVRQAEQLAVVLMGTLELTLEEEVHNLKRGDAAGIPAGNRHCWRNVSKRPAQILIVTAHRRL
;
A
#
# COMPACT_ATOMS: atom_id res chain seq x y z
N SER A 1 5.92 -35.18 47.27
CA SER A 1 5.66 -35.57 45.88
C SER A 1 4.74 -34.51 45.28
N ARG A 2 5.26 -33.62 44.41
CA ARG A 2 4.95 -33.56 42.95
C ARG A 2 3.44 -33.41 42.68
N ARG A 3 2.92 -32.51 41.85
CA ARG A 3 3.48 -31.61 40.81
C ARG A 3 2.32 -30.75 40.26
N GLU A 4 2.65 -29.53 39.85
CA GLU A 4 2.18 -28.81 38.65
C GLU A 4 0.66 -28.50 38.51
N GLY A 5 0.22 -27.26 38.28
CA GLY A 5 0.86 -26.18 37.53
C GLY A 5 0.28 -26.11 36.12
N ARG A 6 -0.62 -25.14 35.89
CA ARG A 6 -0.98 -24.51 34.60
C ARG A 6 -2.08 -23.49 34.94
N GLY A 7 -1.77 -22.27 35.33
CA GLY A 7 -0.89 -21.36 34.60
C GLY A 7 -1.61 -20.87 33.36
N GLN A 8 -2.75 -20.19 33.52
CA GLN A 8 -3.31 -19.34 32.49
C GLN A 8 -2.35 -18.16 32.29
N LYS A 9 -1.27 -18.38 31.52
CA LYS A 9 -0.53 -17.30 30.91
C LYS A 9 -1.47 -16.68 29.87
N LYS A 10 -2.17 -15.62 30.26
CA LYS A 10 -2.61 -14.59 29.32
C LYS A 10 -1.35 -14.16 28.58
N GLU A 11 -1.16 -14.67 27.37
CA GLU A 11 -0.26 -14.04 26.42
C GLU A 11 -0.83 -12.64 26.18
N GLU A 12 -0.30 -11.65 26.91
CA GLU A 12 -0.26 -10.27 26.46
C GLU A 12 0.51 -10.26 25.13
N ARG A 13 -0.18 -10.59 24.04
CA ARG A 13 0.28 -10.24 22.71
C ARG A 13 0.14 -8.73 22.63
N SER A 14 1.24 -8.03 22.88
CA SER A 14 1.37 -6.61 22.59
C SER A 14 0.97 -6.43 21.11
N HIS A 15 -0.23 -5.91 20.88
CA HIS A 15 -0.71 -5.62 19.53
C HIS A 15 0.05 -4.39 19.04
N TRP A 16 0.58 -4.45 17.83
CA TRP A 16 1.21 -3.28 17.21
C TRP A 16 0.13 -2.21 16.96
N PRO A 17 0.43 -0.90 17.09
CA PRO A 17 -0.49 0.16 16.70
C PRO A 17 -0.93 -0.06 15.24
N GLY A 18 -2.21 -0.31 14.98
CA GLY A 18 -2.72 -0.71 13.65
C GLY A 18 -3.23 -2.14 13.54
N GLY A 19 -3.21 -2.92 14.62
CA GLY A 19 -3.90 -4.22 14.71
C GLY A 19 -3.15 -5.39 14.07
N PHE A 20 -1.85 -5.22 13.79
CA PHE A 20 -1.00 -6.28 13.28
C PHE A 20 -0.27 -7.01 14.42
N SER A 21 -0.01 -8.30 14.23
CA SER A 21 0.82 -9.06 15.19
C SER A 21 2.31 -8.74 14.98
N PRO A 22 3.13 -8.77 16.05
CA PRO A 22 4.59 -8.64 15.92
C PRO A 22 5.20 -9.66 14.96
N SER A 23 4.62 -10.87 14.88
CA SER A 23 5.03 -11.90 13.92
C SER A 23 4.76 -11.51 12.46
N PHE A 24 3.65 -10.81 12.18
CA PHE A 24 3.35 -10.32 10.85
C PHE A 24 4.32 -9.20 10.44
N ILE A 25 4.61 -8.27 11.35
CA ILE A 25 5.61 -7.21 11.11
C ILE A 25 6.99 -7.82 10.83
N SER A 26 7.43 -8.78 11.65
CA SER A 26 8.70 -9.48 11.42
C SER A 26 8.72 -10.25 10.09
N GLN A 27 7.61 -10.85 9.67
CA GLN A 27 7.52 -11.48 8.35
C GLN A 27 7.59 -10.46 7.21
N VAL A 28 7.02 -9.26 7.38
CA VAL A 28 7.18 -8.17 6.40
C VAL A 28 8.64 -7.71 6.33
N GLU A 29 9.29 -7.51 7.48
CA GLU A 29 10.72 -7.13 7.56
C GLU A 29 11.64 -8.16 6.91
N LEU A 30 11.36 -9.45 7.11
CA LEU A 30 12.12 -10.56 6.54
C LEU A 30 11.75 -10.87 5.08
N ARG A 31 10.87 -10.07 4.44
CA ARG A 31 10.31 -10.29 3.10
C ARG A 31 9.58 -11.63 2.94
N GLN A 32 9.10 -12.19 4.05
CA GLN A 32 8.38 -13.47 4.13
C GLN A 32 6.85 -13.30 4.06
N ALA A 33 6.35 -12.06 4.22
CA ALA A 33 4.95 -11.71 3.98
C ALA A 33 4.85 -10.40 3.19
N SER A 34 3.89 -10.34 2.27
CA SER A 34 3.68 -9.18 1.42
C SER A 34 2.29 -8.57 1.64
N PRO A 35 2.20 -7.46 2.39
CA PRO A 35 0.93 -6.83 2.75
C PRO A 35 0.21 -6.24 1.54
N SER A 36 -1.12 -6.13 1.59
CA SER A 36 -1.90 -5.33 0.62
C SER A 36 -1.44 -3.87 0.60
N ILE A 37 -1.84 -3.08 -0.39
CA ILE A 37 -1.53 -1.63 -0.43
C ILE A 37 -2.02 -0.97 0.86
N ALA A 38 -3.29 -1.15 1.18
CA ALA A 38 -3.89 -0.64 2.42
C ALA A 38 -3.16 -1.10 3.69
N SER A 39 -2.65 -2.33 3.72
CA SER A 39 -1.89 -2.86 4.86
C SER A 39 -0.49 -2.26 4.94
N THR A 40 0.20 -2.12 3.80
CA THR A 40 1.55 -1.53 3.71
C THR A 40 1.51 -0.08 4.17
N GLU A 41 0.48 0.64 3.75
CA GLU A 41 0.23 2.02 4.15
C GLU A 41 -0.05 2.15 5.66
N LYS A 42 -0.85 1.24 6.23
CA LYS A 42 -1.10 1.22 7.68
C LYS A 42 0.18 0.95 8.48
N ILE A 43 1.03 0.02 8.01
CA ILE A 43 2.31 -0.26 8.65
C ILE A 43 3.20 0.98 8.62
N ALA A 44 3.34 1.62 7.45
CA ALA A 44 4.12 2.85 7.30
C ALA A 44 3.62 3.96 8.24
N SER A 45 2.31 4.21 8.25
CA SER A 45 1.69 5.19 9.14
C SER A 45 1.89 4.88 10.62
N ALA A 46 1.82 3.61 11.03
CA ALA A 46 2.05 3.19 12.41
C ALA A 46 3.53 3.36 12.85
N LEU A 47 4.45 3.27 11.90
CA LEU A 47 5.87 3.53 12.10
C LEU A 47 6.21 5.04 12.03
N GLY A 48 5.24 5.90 11.74
CA GLY A 48 5.44 7.33 11.56
C GLY A 48 6.26 7.67 10.30
N VAL A 49 6.33 6.75 9.34
CA VAL A 49 7.05 6.93 8.07
C VAL A 49 6.08 6.93 6.90
N THR A 50 6.47 7.60 5.83
CA THR A 50 5.78 7.51 4.55
C THR A 50 6.02 6.17 3.86
N LEU A 51 5.19 5.82 2.88
CA LEU A 51 5.42 4.62 2.10
C LEU A 51 6.72 4.76 1.28
N GLY A 52 7.06 5.96 0.82
CA GLY A 52 8.35 6.26 0.20
C GLY A 52 9.55 6.02 1.11
N GLU A 53 9.46 6.39 2.39
CA GLU A 53 10.51 6.12 3.38
C GLU A 53 10.65 4.63 3.69
N PHE A 54 9.54 3.88 3.73
CA PHE A 54 9.57 2.42 3.82
C PHE A 54 10.34 1.80 2.64
N PHE A 55 10.15 2.31 1.42
CA PHE A 55 10.94 1.89 0.25
C PHE A 55 12.41 2.31 0.33
N ARG A 56 12.74 3.47 0.92
CA ARG A 56 14.14 3.93 1.09
C ARG A 56 14.96 3.13 2.10
N ALA A 57 14.33 2.45 3.06
CA ALA A 57 15.05 1.49 3.89
C ALA A 57 15.68 0.36 3.04
N ILE A 58 15.16 0.12 1.84
CA ILE A 58 15.69 -0.85 0.87
C ILE A 58 16.82 -0.24 0.03
N ASP A 59 16.76 1.07 -0.30
CA ASP A 59 17.80 1.80 -1.04
C ASP A 59 17.90 3.28 -0.57
N PRO A 60 19.00 3.67 0.13
CA PRO A 60 19.08 4.96 0.83
C PRO A 60 19.20 6.20 -0.08
N THR A 61 19.61 6.04 -1.35
CA THR A 61 19.83 7.16 -2.30
C THR A 61 19.53 6.77 -3.75
N PRO A 62 18.25 6.63 -4.14
CA PRO A 62 17.92 6.30 -5.53
C PRO A 62 18.29 7.46 -6.46
N PRO A 63 18.74 7.18 -7.70
CA PRO A 63 19.07 8.22 -8.68
C PRO A 63 17.81 9.01 -9.08
N ALA A 64 17.99 10.27 -9.51
CA ALA A 64 16.90 11.10 -10.03
C ALA A 64 16.19 10.48 -11.24
N VAL A 65 16.89 9.63 -12.00
CA VAL A 65 16.33 8.86 -13.11
C VAL A 65 16.32 7.39 -12.72
N ILE A 66 15.13 6.82 -12.56
CA ILE A 66 14.93 5.40 -12.26
C ILE A 66 14.41 4.68 -13.50
N ARG A 67 15.14 3.65 -13.93
CA ARG A 67 14.72 2.78 -15.04
C ARG A 67 13.64 1.81 -14.56
N SER A 68 12.74 1.39 -15.46
CA SER A 68 11.58 0.57 -15.10
C SER A 68 11.92 -0.76 -14.44
N ASP A 69 13.06 -1.35 -14.83
CA ASP A 69 13.61 -2.59 -14.28
C ASP A 69 14.34 -2.42 -12.94
N ALA A 70 14.63 -1.17 -12.55
CA ALA A 70 15.34 -0.83 -11.31
C ALA A 70 14.42 -0.19 -10.24
N ARG A 71 13.10 -0.13 -10.48
CA ARG A 71 12.16 0.46 -9.52
C ARG A 71 12.04 -0.40 -8.27
N PRO A 72 12.05 0.18 -7.05
CA PRO A 72 11.68 -0.54 -5.85
C PRO A 72 10.25 -1.11 -5.98
N VAL A 73 10.08 -2.37 -5.61
CA VAL A 73 8.81 -3.11 -5.75
C VAL A 73 8.34 -3.65 -4.42
N VAL A 74 7.04 -3.49 -4.15
CA VAL A 74 6.31 -4.31 -3.17
C VAL A 74 5.19 -5.03 -3.92
N GLN A 75 5.15 -6.35 -3.82
CA GLN A 75 4.14 -7.17 -4.48
C GLN A 75 3.44 -8.04 -3.44
N SER A 76 2.11 -8.03 -3.43
CA SER A 76 1.30 -8.92 -2.58
C SER A 76 0.61 -9.98 -3.43
N GLU A 77 0.89 -11.24 -3.14
CA GLU A 77 0.20 -12.38 -3.76
C GLU A 77 -1.28 -12.41 -3.39
N TRP A 78 -1.61 -12.06 -2.15
CA TRP A 78 -3.00 -12.02 -1.68
C TRP A 78 -3.82 -10.95 -2.41
N SER A 79 -3.33 -9.72 -2.46
CA SER A 79 -4.06 -8.63 -3.13
C SER A 79 -3.91 -8.66 -4.65
N ARG A 80 -3.04 -9.56 -5.16
CA ARG A 80 -2.66 -9.69 -6.58
C ARG A 80 -2.26 -8.35 -7.20
N ALA A 81 -1.57 -7.54 -6.40
CA ALA A 81 -1.16 -6.20 -6.77
C ALA A 81 0.36 -6.04 -6.61
N LYS A 82 0.96 -5.32 -7.54
CA LYS A 82 2.37 -4.93 -7.55
C LYS A 82 2.46 -3.41 -7.53
N ILE A 83 3.16 -2.86 -6.56
CA ILE A 83 3.43 -1.43 -6.40
C ILE A 83 4.89 -1.19 -6.80
N GLU A 84 5.11 -0.20 -7.65
CA GLU A 84 6.43 0.27 -8.06
C GLU A 84 6.57 1.75 -7.69
N ALA A 85 7.59 2.09 -6.90
CA ALA A 85 7.94 3.48 -6.60
C ALA A 85 8.60 4.14 -7.82
N LEU A 86 8.20 5.37 -8.16
CA LEU A 86 8.70 6.09 -9.34
C LEU A 86 9.78 7.13 -9.06
N GLY A 87 10.26 7.28 -7.84
CA GLY A 87 11.29 8.27 -7.54
C GLY A 87 12.01 8.00 -6.22
N PRO A 88 13.14 8.68 -6.00
CA PRO A 88 13.74 8.79 -4.69
C PRO A 88 12.85 9.68 -3.81
N PHE A 89 12.02 9.08 -2.95
CA PHE A 89 11.20 9.84 -2.00
C PHE A 89 11.95 10.01 -0.68
N ASN A 90 12.26 11.24 -0.30
CA ASN A 90 12.77 11.57 1.02
C ASN A 90 11.69 12.26 1.86
N LYS A 91 11.97 12.48 3.15
CA LYS A 91 11.11 13.20 4.09
C LYS A 91 10.66 14.59 3.61
N ASP A 92 11.40 15.18 2.68
CA ASP A 92 11.14 16.52 2.14
C ASP A 92 10.31 16.50 0.85
N SER A 93 10.01 15.30 0.33
CA SER A 93 9.27 15.11 -0.92
C SER A 93 7.82 15.54 -0.76
N GLN A 94 7.34 16.37 -1.67
CA GLN A 94 5.96 16.86 -1.66
C GLN A 94 4.99 15.87 -2.30
N PHE A 95 5.51 14.91 -3.08
CA PHE A 95 4.72 13.93 -3.79
C PHE A 95 5.39 12.55 -3.83
N GLU A 96 4.55 11.53 -3.84
CA GLU A 96 4.92 10.11 -3.97
C GLU A 96 4.18 9.48 -5.15
N PRO A 97 4.74 9.56 -6.37
CA PRO A 97 4.26 8.83 -7.53
C PRO A 97 4.57 7.33 -7.46
N MET A 98 3.57 6.51 -7.72
CA MET A 98 3.68 5.07 -7.78
C MET A 98 2.91 4.52 -8.97
N VAL A 99 3.41 3.44 -9.56
CA VAL A 99 2.62 2.63 -10.49
C VAL A 99 2.12 1.40 -9.74
N ILE A 100 0.83 1.16 -9.81
CA ILE A 100 0.22 -0.05 -9.27
C ILE A 100 -0.29 -0.87 -10.44
N THR A 101 0.18 -2.11 -10.55
CA THR A 101 -0.37 -3.12 -11.44
C THR A 101 -1.29 -4.03 -10.64
N ILE A 102 -2.56 -4.14 -11.03
CA ILE A 102 -3.55 -5.00 -10.40
C ILE A 102 -3.91 -6.12 -11.39
N GLN A 103 -3.65 -7.36 -11.00
CA GLN A 103 -3.99 -8.54 -11.80
C GLN A 103 -5.51 -8.80 -11.79
N PRO A 104 -6.05 -9.60 -12.72
CA PRO A 104 -7.47 -10.00 -12.71
C PRO A 104 -7.92 -10.52 -11.33
N GLY A 105 -9.02 -9.97 -10.82
CA GLY A 105 -9.55 -10.30 -9.48
C GLY A 105 -8.75 -9.71 -8.31
N GLY A 106 -7.71 -8.91 -8.58
CA GLY A 106 -6.93 -8.21 -7.56
C GLY A 106 -7.57 -6.91 -7.09
N ALA A 107 -7.05 -6.39 -5.98
CA ALA A 107 -7.53 -5.14 -5.36
C ALA A 107 -6.42 -4.41 -4.60
N SER A 108 -6.60 -3.12 -4.35
CA SER A 108 -5.71 -2.35 -3.46
C SER A 108 -5.92 -2.68 -1.97
N GLY A 109 -7.10 -3.19 -1.60
CA GLY A 109 -7.40 -3.65 -0.24
C GLY A 109 -8.67 -4.50 -0.17
N HIS A 110 -8.88 -5.18 0.96
CA HIS A 110 -10.09 -5.97 1.21
C HIS A 110 -11.38 -5.12 1.18
N LYS A 111 -11.31 -3.92 1.76
CA LYS A 111 -12.41 -2.95 1.91
C LYS A 111 -11.88 -1.56 1.58
N PRO A 112 -12.76 -0.60 1.22
CA PRO A 112 -12.38 0.79 1.08
C PRO A 112 -11.74 1.32 2.37
N TYR A 113 -10.60 2.00 2.20
CA TYR A 113 -9.75 2.51 3.27
C TYR A 113 -9.57 4.03 3.12
N VAL A 114 -9.25 4.68 4.23
CA VAL A 114 -9.02 6.13 4.29
C VAL A 114 -7.53 6.41 4.21
N ARG A 115 -7.19 7.48 3.51
CA ARG A 115 -5.84 8.05 3.49
C ARG A 115 -5.93 9.55 3.78
N GLN A 116 -5.13 10.03 4.72
CA GLN A 116 -5.06 11.46 5.08
C GLN A 116 -4.10 12.22 4.14
N ALA A 117 -4.25 12.01 2.83
CA ALA A 117 -3.46 12.65 1.79
C ALA A 117 -4.29 12.72 0.51
N GLU A 118 -4.14 13.82 -0.22
CA GLU A 118 -4.78 14.00 -1.53
C GLU A 118 -4.05 13.13 -2.57
N GLN A 119 -4.80 12.53 -3.48
CA GLN A 119 -4.23 11.69 -4.54
C GLN A 119 -4.80 12.05 -5.91
N LEU A 120 -3.94 11.99 -6.92
CA LEU A 120 -4.33 11.94 -8.32
C LEU A 120 -4.04 10.55 -8.86
N ALA A 121 -5.05 9.88 -9.39
CA ALA A 121 -4.92 8.59 -10.05
C ALA A 121 -5.20 8.71 -11.55
N VAL A 122 -4.43 8.03 -12.38
CA VAL A 122 -4.62 7.96 -13.84
C VAL A 122 -4.48 6.50 -14.29
N VAL A 123 -5.48 5.99 -15.03
CA VAL A 123 -5.41 4.63 -15.59
C VAL A 123 -4.48 4.63 -16.80
N LEU A 124 -3.35 3.95 -16.66
CA LEU A 124 -2.34 3.82 -17.72
C LEU A 124 -2.69 2.70 -18.71
N MET A 125 -3.30 1.62 -18.21
CA MET A 125 -3.62 0.41 -18.99
C MET A 125 -4.83 -0.31 -18.41
N GLY A 126 -5.66 -0.88 -19.28
CA GLY A 126 -6.79 -1.72 -18.88
C GLY A 126 -7.98 -0.93 -18.36
N THR A 127 -8.75 -1.58 -17.48
CA THR A 127 -9.94 -1.03 -16.83
C THR A 127 -9.90 -1.38 -15.35
N LEU A 128 -10.26 -0.43 -14.50
CA LEU A 128 -10.34 -0.60 -13.06
C LEU A 128 -11.65 -0.05 -12.53
N GLU A 129 -12.15 -0.70 -11.50
CA GLU A 129 -13.24 -0.21 -10.67
C GLU A 129 -12.63 0.59 -9.51
N LEU A 130 -13.09 1.82 -9.34
CA LEU A 130 -12.84 2.65 -8.16
C LEU A 130 -14.12 2.70 -7.33
N THR A 131 -14.08 2.15 -6.12
CA THR A 131 -15.04 2.54 -5.09
C THR A 131 -14.53 3.83 -4.43
N LEU A 132 -15.29 4.91 -4.47
CA LEU A 132 -14.99 6.19 -3.80
C LEU A 132 -16.20 6.57 -2.95
N GLU A 133 -16.00 6.64 -1.64
CA GLU A 133 -17.08 6.68 -0.64
C GLU A 133 -18.10 5.54 -0.84
N GLU A 134 -19.28 5.89 -1.32
CA GLU A 134 -20.41 4.99 -1.57
C GLU A 134 -20.60 4.70 -3.07
N GLU A 135 -19.87 5.42 -3.93
CA GLU A 135 -20.00 5.35 -5.37
C GLU A 135 -18.98 4.39 -5.98
N VAL A 136 -19.39 3.74 -7.07
CA VAL A 136 -18.56 2.81 -7.83
C VAL A 136 -18.42 3.34 -9.25
N HIS A 137 -17.18 3.57 -9.67
CA HIS A 137 -16.84 4.10 -10.98
C HIS A 137 -15.99 3.09 -11.75
N ASN A 138 -16.32 2.87 -13.03
CA ASN A 138 -15.49 2.07 -13.93
C ASN A 138 -14.65 3.00 -14.79
N LEU A 139 -13.33 2.98 -14.58
CA LEU A 139 -12.37 3.81 -15.28
C LEU A 139 -11.59 2.97 -16.30
N LYS A 140 -11.41 3.50 -17.50
CA LYS A 140 -10.58 2.92 -18.57
C LYS A 140 -9.32 3.75 -18.77
N ARG A 141 -8.39 3.23 -19.58
CA ARG A 141 -7.15 3.93 -19.97
C ARG A 141 -7.42 5.39 -20.34
N GLY A 142 -6.67 6.29 -19.72
CA GLY A 142 -6.74 7.74 -19.92
C GLY A 142 -7.65 8.46 -18.92
N ASP A 143 -8.59 7.74 -18.28
CA ASP A 143 -9.43 8.33 -17.25
C ASP A 143 -8.60 8.61 -15.98
N ALA A 144 -9.03 9.63 -15.24
CA ALA A 144 -8.39 10.07 -14.01
C ALA A 144 -9.40 10.25 -12.87
N ALA A 145 -8.92 10.12 -11.65
CA ALA A 145 -9.68 10.38 -10.44
C ALA A 145 -8.85 11.23 -9.47
N GLY A 146 -9.43 12.30 -8.95
CA GLY A 146 -8.94 12.97 -7.75
C GLY A 146 -9.56 12.32 -6.52
N ILE A 147 -8.74 11.96 -5.54
CA ILE A 147 -9.19 11.41 -4.27
C ILE A 147 -8.82 12.43 -3.19
N PRO A 148 -9.79 13.16 -2.63
CA PRO A 148 -9.54 14.08 -1.53
C PRO A 148 -9.00 13.38 -0.29
N ALA A 149 -8.21 14.10 0.51
CA ALA A 149 -7.74 13.60 1.78
C ALA A 149 -8.93 13.27 2.71
N GLY A 150 -8.87 12.11 3.36
CA GLY A 150 -9.93 11.63 4.24
C GLY A 150 -10.97 10.76 3.54
N ASN A 151 -11.01 10.73 2.20
CA ASN A 151 -12.01 9.95 1.49
C ASN A 151 -11.68 8.44 1.48
N ARG A 152 -12.72 7.63 1.70
CA ARG A 152 -12.67 6.16 1.62
C ARG A 152 -12.58 5.73 0.17
N HIS A 153 -11.58 4.92 -0.18
CA HIS A 153 -11.45 4.43 -1.54
C HIS A 153 -10.91 3.00 -1.63
N CYS A 154 -11.18 2.32 -2.75
CA CYS A 154 -10.62 1.02 -3.10
C CYS A 154 -10.53 0.88 -4.62
N TRP A 155 -9.41 0.34 -5.12
CA TRP A 155 -9.25 -0.02 -6.52
C TRP A 155 -9.40 -1.53 -6.68
N ARG A 156 -10.16 -1.97 -7.69
CA ARG A 156 -10.32 -3.38 -8.05
C ARG A 156 -10.17 -3.60 -9.54
N ASN A 157 -9.60 -4.75 -9.90
CA ASN A 157 -9.62 -5.22 -11.28
C ASN A 157 -10.66 -6.33 -11.44
N VAL A 158 -11.86 -5.94 -11.87
CA VAL A 158 -12.97 -6.87 -12.17
C VAL A 158 -12.88 -7.47 -13.58
N SER A 159 -11.86 -7.09 -14.36
CA SER A 159 -11.65 -7.56 -15.72
C SER A 159 -10.83 -8.86 -15.78
N LYS A 160 -10.70 -9.43 -16.99
CA LYS A 160 -9.90 -10.63 -17.26
C LYS A 160 -8.45 -10.32 -17.66
N ARG A 161 -8.03 -9.05 -17.69
CA ARG A 161 -6.68 -8.64 -18.09
C ARG A 161 -6.04 -7.78 -17.00
N PRO A 162 -4.71 -7.75 -16.88
CA PRO A 162 -4.04 -6.83 -15.96
C PRO A 162 -4.40 -5.37 -16.26
N ALA A 163 -4.41 -4.54 -15.22
CA ALA A 163 -4.61 -3.10 -15.33
C ALA A 163 -3.53 -2.35 -14.55
N GLN A 164 -3.20 -1.13 -14.99
CA GLN A 164 -2.20 -0.28 -14.36
C GLN A 164 -2.74 1.11 -14.09
N ILE A 165 -2.41 1.63 -12.91
CA ILE A 165 -2.67 3.00 -12.50
C ILE A 165 -1.39 3.67 -12.04
N LEU A 166 -1.23 4.93 -12.46
CA LEU A 166 -0.35 5.87 -11.79
C LEU A 166 -1.15 6.48 -10.64
N ILE A 167 -0.59 6.49 -9.44
CA ILE A 167 -1.11 7.29 -8.32
C ILE A 167 -0.01 8.24 -7.88
N VAL A 168 -0.33 9.52 -7.79
CA VAL A 168 0.51 10.53 -7.17
C VAL A 168 -0.15 10.95 -5.87
N THR A 169 0.49 10.64 -4.75
CA THR A 169 0.04 11.07 -3.42
C THR A 169 0.75 12.36 -3.05
N ALA A 170 0.01 13.40 -2.67
CA ALA A 170 0.57 14.65 -2.19
C ALA A 170 0.71 14.63 -0.66
N HIS A 171 1.86 15.09 -0.16
CA HIS A 171 2.09 15.29 1.27
C HIS A 171 1.86 16.76 1.63
N ARG A 172 0.90 17.03 2.52
CA ARG A 172 0.79 18.37 3.11
C ARG A 172 1.94 18.55 4.09
N ARG A 173 2.75 19.60 3.91
CA ARG A 173 3.56 20.14 5.01
C ARG A 173 2.60 20.82 5.99
N LEU A 174 2.71 20.45 7.26
CA LEU A 174 2.28 21.28 8.38
C LEU A 174 3.27 22.42 8.57
#